data_AF-A0A358RJ84-F1
#
_entry.id   AF-A0A358RJ84-F1
#
_cell.length_a   1.000
_cell.length_b   1.000
_cell.length_c   1.000
_cell.angle_alpha   90.00
_cell.angle_beta   90.00
_cell.angle_gamma   90.00
#
_symmetry.space_group_name_H-M   'P 1'
#
loop_
_entity.id
_entity.type
_entity.pdbx_description
1 polymer ?
#
loop_
_entity_poly.entity_id
_entity_poly.type
_entity_poly.pdbx_seq_one_letter_code
_entity_poly.pdbx_strand_id
1 'polypeptide(L)'
;MDIRIPDFAATFSDNIYRTKNHIVTQHMKYEKSDIYDNTLISHDTYYRRTPKRDSEYKLLFECKDNIDGKRIPSTAYTRKYID
;
A
#
# COMPACT_ATOMS: atom_id res chain seq x y z
N MET A 1 25.88 0.41 8.21
CA MET A 1 24.48 0.81 8.46
C MET A 1 23.63 -0.40 8.19
N ASP A 2 22.96 -0.96 9.19
CA ASP A 2 21.92 -1.96 8.95
C ASP A 2 20.77 -1.27 8.22
N ILE A 3 20.57 -1.61 6.95
CA ILE A 3 19.43 -1.13 6.17
C ILE A 3 18.21 -1.89 6.68
N ARG A 4 17.52 -1.31 7.66
CA ARG A 4 16.26 -1.85 8.16
C ARG A 4 15.13 -1.42 7.22
N ILE A 5 14.63 -2.37 6.44
CA ILE A 5 13.44 -2.15 5.60
C ILE A 5 12.23 -1.93 6.53
N PRO A 6 11.45 -0.85 6.37
CA PRO A 6 10.24 -0.62 7.16
C PRO A 6 9.24 -1.76 7.03
N ASP A 7 8.41 -1.97 8.05
CA ASP A 7 7.47 -3.10 8.10
C ASP A 7 6.44 -3.08 6.95
N PHE A 8 5.94 -1.90 6.61
CA PHE A 8 5.03 -1.70 5.48
C PHE A 8 5.74 -1.79 4.11
N ALA A 9 7.07 -1.77 4.07
CA ALA A 9 7.85 -1.89 2.82
C ALA A 9 8.54 -3.25 2.69
N ALA A 10 8.39 -4.13 3.69
CA ALA A 10 9.05 -5.44 3.73
C ALA A 10 8.44 -6.44 2.74
N THR A 11 7.22 -6.19 2.25
CA THR A 11 6.56 -7.03 1.25
C THR A 11 6.57 -6.34 -0.12
N PHE A 12 6.68 -7.16 -1.18
CA PHE A 12 6.51 -6.67 -2.54
C PHE A 12 5.06 -6.19 -2.70
N SER A 13 4.88 -4.88 -2.92
CA SER A 13 3.58 -4.27 -3.17
C SER A 13 3.67 -3.43 -4.44
N ASP A 14 2.59 -3.43 -5.22
CA ASP A 14 2.53 -2.70 -6.48
C ASP A 14 2.40 -1.19 -6.24
N ASN A 15 1.86 -0.80 -5.08
CA ASN A 15 1.73 0.59 -4.67
C ASN A 15 1.79 0.74 -3.14
N ILE A 16 2.38 1.84 -2.69
CA ILE A 16 2.37 2.27 -1.29
C ILE A 16 1.96 3.75 -1.27
N TYR A 17 0.94 4.08 -0.49
CA TYR A 17 0.40 5.43 -0.36
C TYR A 17 -0.06 5.72 1.09
N ARG A 18 -0.39 6.98 1.40
CA ARG A 18 -0.90 7.39 2.71
C ARG A 18 -2.33 7.85 2.67
N THR A 19 -3.01 7.60 3.78
CA THR A 19 -4.26 8.23 4.18
C THR A 19 -3.99 9.07 5.43
N LYS A 20 -5.04 9.72 5.95
CA LYS A 20 -4.96 10.48 7.21
C LYS A 20 -4.36 9.65 8.35
N ASN A 21 -4.75 8.38 8.47
CA ASN A 21 -4.44 7.56 9.65
C ASN A 21 -3.56 6.33 9.35
N HIS A 22 -3.36 5.96 8.08
CA HIS A 22 -2.66 4.73 7.70
C HIS A 22 -1.69 4.95 6.54
N ILE A 23 -0.60 4.19 6.54
CA ILE A 23 0.15 3.85 5.33
C ILE A 23 -0.49 2.59 4.75
N VAL A 24 -0.78 2.59 3.45
CA VAL A 24 -1.46 1.50 2.77
C VAL A 24 -0.53 0.89 1.75
N THR A 25 -0.32 -0.42 1.85
CA THR A 25 0.28 -1.22 0.78
C THR A 25 -0.84 -1.84 -0.03
N GLN A 26 -0.68 -1.84 -1.35
CA GLN A 26 -1.66 -2.31 -2.30
C GLN A 26 -1.01 -3.36 -3.19
N HIS A 27 -1.56 -4.57 -3.18
CA HIS A 27 -1.17 -5.64 -4.10
C HIS A 27 -2.29 -5.91 -5.10
N MET A 28 -2.01 -5.75 -6.38
CA MET A 28 -2.99 -5.82 -7.45
C MET A 28 -3.02 -7.23 -8.04
N LYS A 29 -4.20 -7.85 -8.02
CA LYS A 29 -4.42 -9.18 -8.57
C LYS A 29 -5.50 -9.12 -9.66
N TYR A 30 -5.16 -9.57 -10.86
CA TYR A 30 -6.14 -9.76 -11.92
C TYR A 30 -6.74 -11.15 -11.80
N GLU A 31 -8.07 -11.22 -11.72
CA GLU A 31 -8.82 -12.47 -11.75
C GLU A 31 -9.64 -12.53 -13.03
N LYS A 32 -9.29 -13.49 -13.88
CA LYS A 32 -10.06 -13.82 -15.07
C LYS A 32 -11.24 -14.71 -14.68
N SER A 33 -12.42 -14.42 -15.21
CA SER A 33 -13.58 -15.30 -15.10
C SER A 33 -14.05 -15.71 -16.49
N ASP A 34 -14.50 -16.97 -16.62
CA ASP A 34 -15.08 -17.48 -17.86
C ASP A 34 -16.62 -17.35 -17.89
N ILE A 35 -17.23 -16.96 -16.77
CA ILE A 35 -18.70 -16.84 -16.60
C ILE A 35 -19.09 -15.41 -16.24
N TYR A 36 -18.31 -14.75 -15.37
CA TYR A 36 -18.54 -13.38 -14.92
C TYR A 36 -17.54 -12.41 -15.56
N ASP A 37 -17.60 -11.15 -15.15
CA ASP A 37 -16.64 -10.15 -15.57
C ASP A 37 -15.25 -10.38 -14.96
N ASN A 38 -14.22 -10.08 -15.74
CA ASN A 38 -12.86 -10.02 -15.25
C ASN A 38 -12.74 -8.93 -14.19
N THR A 39 -12.02 -9.23 -13.11
CA THR A 39 -11.96 -8.35 -11.94
C THR A 39 -10.51 -8.04 -11.61
N LEU A 40 -10.20 -6.75 -11.43
CA LEU A 40 -8.95 -6.32 -10.81
C LEU A 40 -9.19 -6.12 -9.32
N ILE A 41 -8.63 -6.99 -8.49
CA ILE A 41 -8.78 -7.00 -7.04
C ILE A 41 -7.54 -6.37 -6.39
N SER A 42 -7.80 -5.49 -5.43
CA SER A 42 -6.76 -4.86 -4.62
C SER A 42 -6.70 -5.52 -3.24
N HIS A 43 -5.58 -6.16 -2.93
CA HIS A 43 -5.31 -6.69 -1.60
C HIS A 43 -4.54 -5.67 -0.78
N ASP A 44 -5.25 -4.96 0.09
CA ASP A 44 -4.69 -3.84 0.83
C ASP A 44 -4.29 -4.25 2.24
N THR A 45 -3.14 -3.75 2.71
CA THR A 45 -2.79 -3.75 4.13
C THR A 45 -2.64 -2.32 4.64
N TYR A 46 -3.41 -1.98 5.68
CA TYR A 46 -3.46 -0.68 6.32
C TYR A 46 -2.62 -0.72 7.60
N TYR A 47 -1.45 -0.11 7.56
CA TYR A 47 -0.57 0.05 8.71
C TYR A 47 -0.89 1.36 9.41
N ARG A 48 -1.29 1.31 10.68
CA ARG A 48 -1.59 2.51 11.46
C ARG A 48 -0.36 3.41 11.51
N ARG A 49 -0.55 4.70 11.24
CA ARG A 49 0.53 5.67 11.30
C ARG A 49 1.02 5.80 12.74
N THR A 50 2.34 5.78 12.88
CA THR A 50 3.05 6.11 14.10
C THR A 50 4.15 7.09 13.74
N PRO A 51 4.69 7.90 14.69
CA PRO A 51 5.80 8.80 14.39
C PRO A 51 6.96 8.09 13.71
N LYS A 52 7.23 6.84 14.12
CA LYS A 52 8.25 5.97 13.51
C LYS A 52 7.91 5.65 12.05
N ARG A 53 6.76 5.03 11.78
CA ARG A 53 6.37 4.67 10.40
C ARG A 53 6.26 5.89 9.49
N ASP A 54 5.82 7.02 10.00
CA ASP A 54 5.77 8.28 9.24
C ASP A 54 7.16 8.79 8.86
N SER A 55 8.14 8.68 9.76
CA SER A 55 9.53 9.04 9.47
C SER A 55 10.15 8.12 8.41
N GLU A 56 9.91 6.81 8.53
CA GLU A 56 10.35 5.80 7.57
C GLU A 56 9.71 6.02 6.19
N TYR A 57 8.42 6.33 6.15
CA TYR A 57 7.71 6.63 4.91
C TYR A 57 8.27 7.89 4.23
N LYS A 58 8.50 8.97 4.99
CA LYS A 58 9.07 10.19 4.43
C LYS A 58 10.44 9.93 3.81
N LEU A 59 11.31 9.20 4.51
CA LEU A 59 12.63 8.83 3.98
C LEU A 59 12.54 8.05 2.66
N LEU A 60 11.57 7.15 2.52
CA LEU A 60 11.39 6.36 1.30
C LEU A 60 10.79 7.14 0.12
N PHE A 61 9.99 8.18 0.39
CA PHE A 61 9.16 8.83 -0.63
C PHE A 61 9.34 10.35 -0.72
N GLU A 62 10.34 10.93 -0.07
CA GLU A 62 10.60 12.39 -0.07
C GLU A 62 10.81 12.97 -1.46
N CYS A 63 11.28 12.17 -2.42
CA CYS A 63 11.48 12.60 -3.80
C CYS A 63 10.19 12.65 -4.64
N LYS A 64 9.03 12.24 -4.11
CA LYS A 64 7.76 12.29 -4.86
C LYS A 64 7.13 13.68 -4.77
N ASP A 65 6.70 14.23 -5.91
CA ASP A 65 5.93 15.48 -5.95
C ASP A 65 4.65 15.42 -5.11
N ASN A 66 3.97 14.27 -5.15
CA ASN A 66 2.90 13.94 -4.22
C ASN A 66 3.37 12.84 -3.27
N ILE A 67 3.92 13.26 -2.12
CA ILE A 67 4.46 12.36 -1.09
C ILE A 67 3.43 11.32 -0.61
N ASP A 68 2.16 11.70 -0.52
CA ASP A 68 1.11 10.80 -0.03
C ASP A 68 0.69 9.76 -1.06
N GLY A 69 1.06 9.91 -2.33
CA GLY A 69 0.64 9.02 -3.40
C GLY A 69 -0.88 9.00 -3.58
N LYS A 70 -1.37 8.04 -4.37
CA LYS A 70 -2.81 7.79 -4.57
C LYS A 70 -3.03 6.29 -4.75
N ARG A 71 -4.24 5.85 -4.42
CA ARG A 71 -4.70 4.49 -4.67
C ARG A 71 -4.78 4.22 -6.17
N ILE A 72 -4.30 3.05 -6.62
CA ILE A 72 -4.56 2.55 -7.97
C ILE A 72 -6.03 2.09 -8.04
N PRO A 73 -6.82 2.54 -9.04
CA PRO A 73 -8.19 2.07 -9.22
C PRO A 73 -8.28 0.54 -9.33
N SER A 74 -9.29 -0.04 -8.70
CA SER A 74 -9.55 -1.48 -8.72
C SER A 74 -11.06 -1.73 -8.74
N THR A 75 -11.49 -2.85 -9.32
CA THR A 75 -12.90 -3.24 -9.36
C THR A 75 -13.40 -3.66 -7.98
N ALA A 76 -12.56 -4.37 -7.23
CA ALA A 76 -12.85 -4.84 -5.87
C ALA A 76 -11.63 -4.68 -4.96
N TYR A 77 -11.82 -4.88 -3.65
CA TYR A 77 -10.73 -4.85 -2.68
C TYR A 77 -10.99 -5.71 -1.45
N THR A 78 -9.90 -6.17 -0.82
CA THR A 78 -9.87 -6.71 0.54
C THR A 78 -8.98 -5.85 1.41
N ARG A 79 -9.26 -5.75 2.72
CA ARG A 79 -8.46 -4.93 3.63
C ARG A 79 -8.04 -5.72 4.86
N LYS A 80 -6.77 -5.62 5.21
CA LYS A 80 -6.19 -6.05 6.49
C LYS A 80 -5.69 -4.82 7.24
N TYR A 81 -5.84 -4.79 8.56
CA TYR A 81 -5.34 -3.69 9.39
C TYR A 81 -4.23 -4.20 10.32
N ILE A 82 -3.18 -3.41 10.49
CA ILE A 82 -2.02 -3.68 11.36
C ILE A 82 -1.74 -2.43 12.17
N ASP A 83 -1.73 -2.58 13.50
CA ASP A 83 -1.41 -1.50 14.42
C ASP A 83 0.08 -1.20 14.56
#